data_AF-A0A084Y3Q2-F1
#
_entry.id   AF-A0A084Y3Q2-F1
#
_cell.length_a   1.000
_cell.length_b   1.000
_cell.length_c   1.000
_cell.angle_alpha   90.00
_cell.angle_beta   90.00
_cell.angle_gamma   90.00
#
_symmetry.space_group_name_H-M   'P 1'
#
loop_
_entity.id
_entity.type
_entity.pdbx_description
1 polymer ?
#
loop_
_entity_poly.entity_id
_entity_poly.type
_entity_poly.pdbx_seq_one_letter_code
_entity_poly.pdbx_strand_id
1 'polypeptide(L)'
;MAGNNTRVNILVEGQTEETFVNRMLVRHLANFQVWLTPHPYQQGPSRRCGQLRTNLPSGTHLVPTGQYGTGYLQLHEYEALLFSDLEAFRYADVPTRTINSWQAQLATFAGPEDVNNSRQTAPSKRLIAGWPRYEHAKPQFGVLVAERIGLPTIRAKCPRFNDWISRLEAL
;
A
#
# COMPACT_ATOMS: atom_id res chain seq x y z
N MET A 1 -11.12 23.24 -23.90
CA MET A 1 -11.82 22.41 -22.90
C MET A 1 -10.80 22.03 -21.85
N ALA A 2 -10.92 22.54 -20.63
CA ALA A 2 -9.99 22.18 -19.56
C ALA A 2 -10.23 20.71 -19.21
N GLY A 3 -9.28 19.84 -19.53
CA GLY A 3 -9.29 18.46 -19.02
C GLY A 3 -9.34 18.53 -17.50
N ASN A 4 -10.33 17.89 -16.90
CA ASN A 4 -10.56 17.97 -15.47
C ASN A 4 -9.46 17.13 -14.77
N ASN A 5 -8.32 17.73 -14.48
CA ASN A 5 -7.22 17.06 -13.79
C ASN A 5 -7.57 16.94 -12.31
N THR A 6 -7.91 15.73 -11.87
CA THR A 6 -8.25 15.47 -10.46
C THR A 6 -6.96 15.31 -9.65
N ARG A 7 -6.81 16.08 -8.58
CA ARG A 7 -5.69 15.96 -7.62
C ARG A 7 -6.17 15.29 -6.34
N VAL A 8 -5.48 14.22 -5.94
CA VAL A 8 -5.83 13.41 -4.78
C VAL A 8 -4.63 13.37 -3.82
N ASN A 9 -4.85 13.77 -2.58
CA ASN A 9 -3.83 13.66 -1.54
C ASN A 9 -4.08 12.38 -0.74
N ILE A 10 -3.04 11.57 -0.56
CA ILE A 10 -3.11 10.32 0.19
C ILE A 10 -2.20 10.42 1.42
N LEU A 11 -2.74 10.09 2.58
CA LEU A 11 -1.94 9.98 3.80
C LEU A 11 -1.28 8.61 3.85
N VAL A 12 0.01 8.58 4.15
CA VAL A 12 0.81 7.35 4.24
C VAL A 12 1.50 7.30 5.60
N GLU A 13 1.65 6.12 6.17
CA GLU A 13 2.14 5.99 7.56
C GLU A 13 3.66 6.01 7.67
N GLY A 14 4.36 5.66 6.59
CA GLY A 14 5.80 5.50 6.58
C GLY A 14 6.40 5.69 5.20
N GLN A 15 7.73 5.58 5.15
CA GLN A 15 8.53 5.81 3.95
C GLN A 15 8.29 4.73 2.88
N THR A 16 8.03 3.48 3.28
CA THR A 16 7.80 2.36 2.35
C THR A 16 6.54 2.62 1.53
N GLU A 17 5.49 3.02 2.23
CA GLU A 17 4.17 3.38 1.75
C GLU A 17 4.23 4.58 0.79
N GLU A 18 4.92 5.64 1.21
CA GLU A 18 5.18 6.82 0.37
C GLU A 18 5.89 6.43 -0.93
N THR A 19 6.92 5.60 -0.82
CA THR A 19 7.72 5.17 -1.96
C THR A 19 6.92 4.28 -2.91
N PHE A 20 6.08 3.37 -2.37
CA PHE A 20 5.16 2.56 -3.17
C PHE A 20 4.18 3.43 -3.97
N VAL A 21 3.56 4.42 -3.32
CA VAL A 21 2.65 5.36 -3.99
C VAL A 21 3.38 6.07 -5.13
N ASN A 22 4.53 6.67 -4.84
CA ASN A 22 5.30 7.45 -5.80
C ASN A 22 5.78 6.61 -7.00
N ARG A 23 6.22 5.37 -6.76
CA ARG A 23 6.82 4.55 -7.81
C ARG A 23 5.80 3.78 -8.64
N MET A 24 4.70 3.34 -8.03
CA MET A 24 3.74 2.45 -8.68
C MET A 24 2.41 3.14 -8.98
N LEU A 25 1.82 3.84 -7.99
CA LEU A 25 0.45 4.34 -8.13
C LEU A 25 0.37 5.66 -8.89
N VAL A 26 1.32 6.57 -8.67
CA VAL A 26 1.35 7.87 -9.37
C VAL A 26 1.41 7.66 -10.88
N ARG A 27 2.30 6.78 -11.35
CA ARG A 27 2.42 6.48 -12.78
C ARG A 27 1.15 5.82 -13.33
N HIS A 28 0.56 4.92 -12.57
CA HIS A 28 -0.65 4.21 -12.99
C HIS A 28 -1.84 5.16 -13.14
N LEU A 29 -2.11 5.98 -12.13
CA LEU A 29 -3.28 6.87 -12.09
C LEU A 29 -3.13 8.12 -12.97
N ALA A 30 -1.90 8.53 -13.31
CA ALA A 30 -1.69 9.57 -14.30
C ALA A 30 -2.32 9.22 -15.67
N ASN A 31 -2.39 7.93 -16.02
CA ASN A 31 -3.08 7.47 -17.24
C ASN A 31 -4.60 7.73 -17.19
N PHE A 32 -5.16 7.93 -16.00
CA PHE A 32 -6.57 8.26 -15.74
C PHE A 32 -6.78 9.75 -15.43
N GLN A 33 -5.77 10.60 -15.65
CA GLN A 33 -5.81 12.04 -15.31
C GLN A 33 -5.93 12.33 -13.80
N VAL A 34 -5.59 11.33 -12.96
CA VAL A 34 -5.61 11.45 -11.50
C VAL A 34 -4.19 11.56 -10.96
N TRP A 35 -3.92 12.68 -10.30
CA TRP A 35 -2.60 13.02 -9.76
C TRP A 35 -2.57 12.77 -8.25
N LEU A 36 -1.91 11.69 -7.85
CA LEU A 36 -1.69 11.36 -6.44
C LEU A 36 -0.51 12.13 -5.84
N THR A 37 -0.70 12.62 -4.62
CA THR A 37 0.38 13.19 -3.79
C THR A 37 0.38 12.49 -2.42
N PRO A 38 1.39 11.68 -2.08
CA PRO A 38 1.51 11.10 -0.75
C PRO A 38 2.00 12.12 0.28
N HIS A 39 1.43 12.04 1.49
CA HIS A 39 1.80 12.87 2.64
C HIS A 39 2.04 11.97 3.86
N PRO A 40 3.27 11.92 4.39
CA PRO A 40 3.57 11.17 5.61
C PRO A 40 2.71 11.65 6.78
N TYR A 41 2.09 10.71 7.48
CA TYR A 41 1.33 10.97 8.69
C TYR A 41 2.30 11.22 9.84
N GLN A 42 2.58 12.49 10.14
CA GLN A 42 3.42 12.87 11.28
C GLN A 42 2.59 12.91 12.58
N GLN A 43 2.68 11.87 13.40
CA GLN A 43 2.29 11.97 14.82
C GLN A 43 3.38 12.71 15.59
N GLY A 44 3.26 14.05 15.67
CA GLY A 44 4.06 14.89 16.56
C GLY A 44 3.16 15.68 17.50
N PRO A 45 3.60 16.04 18.73
CA PRO A 45 2.78 16.72 19.74
C PRO A 45 2.34 18.15 19.35
N SER A 46 2.74 18.66 18.18
CA SER A 46 2.56 20.07 17.81
C SER A 46 1.80 20.35 16.51
N ARG A 47 1.23 19.37 15.81
CA ARG A 47 0.32 19.69 14.69
C ARG A 47 -0.98 18.92 14.78
N ARG A 48 -2.02 19.64 15.23
CA ARG A 48 -3.40 19.17 15.26
C ARG A 48 -3.79 18.68 13.87
N CYS A 49 -4.46 17.54 13.84
CA CYS A 49 -5.19 16.92 12.73
C CYS A 49 -6.08 17.89 11.88
N GLY A 50 -6.23 19.15 12.28
CA GLY A 50 -6.99 20.19 11.56
C GLY A 50 -6.23 20.97 10.47
N GLN A 51 -4.90 20.93 10.39
CA GLN A 51 -4.13 21.84 9.50
C GLN A 51 -3.94 21.35 8.05
N LEU A 52 -4.18 20.07 7.74
CA LEU A 52 -4.17 19.60 6.34
C LEU A 52 -5.33 20.21 5.52
N ARG A 53 -6.37 20.76 6.17
CA ARG A 53 -7.51 21.40 5.48
C ARG A 53 -7.19 22.80 4.96
N THR A 54 -6.15 23.49 5.45
CA THR A 54 -6.01 24.95 5.21
C THR A 54 -5.06 25.34 4.08
N ASN A 55 -4.29 24.40 3.51
CA ASN A 55 -3.26 24.71 2.50
C ASN A 55 -3.44 23.98 1.16
N LEU A 56 -4.61 23.40 0.89
CA LEU A 56 -4.85 22.67 -0.34
C LEU A 56 -5.28 23.62 -1.48
N PRO A 57 -4.65 23.55 -2.67
CA PRO A 57 -5.06 24.35 -3.83
C PRO A 57 -6.53 24.12 -4.17
N SER A 58 -7.20 25.15 -4.69
CA SER A 58 -8.56 25.06 -5.22
C SER A 58 -8.66 23.92 -6.25
N GLY A 59 -9.70 23.07 -6.15
CA GLY A 59 -9.85 21.86 -6.97
C GLY A 59 -9.31 20.57 -6.35
N THR A 60 -8.88 20.62 -5.09
CA THR A 60 -8.49 19.42 -4.34
C THR A 60 -9.71 18.71 -3.76
N HIS A 61 -9.92 17.45 -4.15
CA HIS A 61 -10.90 16.60 -3.49
C HIS A 61 -10.31 16.11 -2.16
N LEU A 62 -10.88 16.56 -1.05
CA LEU A 62 -10.67 15.98 0.28
C LEU A 62 -11.72 14.89 0.50
N VAL A 63 -11.25 13.69 0.77
CA VAL A 63 -12.05 12.47 0.67
C VAL A 63 -12.12 11.99 2.15
N PRO A 64 -13.30 12.10 2.83
CA PRO A 64 -13.40 12.01 4.29
C PRO A 64 -13.42 10.58 4.86
N THR A 65 -12.71 10.43 6.00
CA THR A 65 -12.45 9.24 6.80
C THR A 65 -13.65 8.71 7.60
N GLY A 66 -13.92 7.40 7.46
CA GLY A 66 -14.74 6.63 8.39
C GLY A 66 -15.59 5.57 7.68
N GLN A 67 -15.55 4.33 8.21
CA GLN A 67 -16.24 3.10 7.74
C GLN A 67 -17.10 3.26 6.48
N TYR A 68 -16.57 2.78 5.34
CA TYR A 68 -17.20 2.82 4.02
C TYR A 68 -17.47 4.24 3.49
N GLY A 69 -16.39 4.97 3.22
CA GLY A 69 -16.46 6.23 2.51
C GLY A 69 -15.06 6.79 2.35
N THR A 70 -14.67 6.98 1.09
CA THR A 70 -13.76 8.05 0.70
C THR A 70 -12.46 8.24 1.51
N GLY A 71 -11.36 7.58 1.09
CA GLY A 71 -10.09 8.30 0.94
C GLY A 71 -8.98 8.16 1.97
N TYR A 72 -9.04 7.16 2.86
CA TYR A 72 -7.90 6.81 3.71
C TYR A 72 -7.46 5.40 3.39
N LEU A 73 -6.34 5.24 2.67
CA LEU A 73 -5.68 3.95 2.61
C LEU A 73 -4.84 3.84 3.89
N GLN A 74 -5.38 3.15 4.87
CA GLN A 74 -4.61 2.70 6.01
C GLN A 74 -3.66 1.61 5.49
N LEU A 75 -2.47 2.01 5.04
CA LEU A 75 -1.40 1.12 4.59
C LEU A 75 -0.77 0.33 5.74
N HIS A 76 -1.38 0.30 6.94
CA HIS A 76 -1.02 -0.61 8.04
C HIS A 76 -0.85 -2.09 7.59
N GLU A 77 -1.34 -2.46 6.40
CA GLU A 77 -1.17 -3.79 5.80
C GLU A 77 -0.47 -3.75 4.42
N TYR A 78 0.43 -2.81 4.16
CA TYR A 78 1.21 -2.78 2.91
C TYR A 78 1.84 -4.16 2.59
N GLU A 79 2.41 -4.82 3.59
CA GLU A 79 3.04 -6.13 3.42
C GLU A 79 2.06 -7.25 3.04
N ALA A 80 0.76 -7.09 3.32
CA ALA A 80 -0.25 -8.03 2.85
C ALA A 80 -0.27 -8.09 1.32
N LEU A 81 -0.05 -6.95 0.65
CA LEU A 81 0.02 -6.89 -0.81
C LEU A 81 1.20 -7.71 -1.36
N LEU A 82 2.30 -7.82 -0.60
CA LEU A 82 3.48 -8.59 -1.02
C LEU A 82 3.20 -10.09 -1.05
N PHE A 83 2.17 -10.57 -0.35
CA PHE A 83 1.75 -11.97 -0.40
C PHE A 83 0.97 -12.34 -1.67
N SER A 84 0.69 -11.39 -2.57
CA SER A 84 0.03 -11.67 -3.86
C SER A 84 0.88 -12.52 -4.82
N ASP A 85 2.20 -12.46 -4.70
CA ASP A 85 3.13 -13.39 -5.36
C ASP A 85 4.40 -13.58 -4.52
N LEU A 86 4.47 -14.71 -3.83
CA LEU A 86 5.61 -15.06 -2.99
C LEU A 86 6.87 -15.41 -3.77
N GLU A 87 6.78 -15.77 -5.06
CA GLU A 87 7.96 -16.08 -5.86
C GLU A 87 8.79 -14.81 -6.15
N ALA A 88 8.18 -13.62 -6.11
CA ALA A 88 8.88 -12.35 -6.24
C ALA A 88 9.94 -12.13 -5.15
N PHE A 89 9.81 -12.75 -3.97
CA PHE A 89 10.81 -12.67 -2.90
C PHE A 89 12.14 -13.35 -3.25
N ARG A 90 12.21 -14.19 -4.30
CA ARG A 90 13.49 -14.71 -4.81
C ARG A 90 14.42 -13.60 -5.27
N TYR A 91 13.88 -12.47 -5.73
CA TYR A 91 14.67 -11.30 -6.09
C TYR A 91 15.47 -10.74 -4.90
N ALA A 92 14.99 -10.97 -3.67
CA ALA A 92 15.63 -10.54 -2.43
C ALA A 92 16.44 -11.67 -1.76
N ASP A 93 16.81 -12.70 -2.52
CA ASP A 93 17.53 -13.90 -2.05
C ASP A 93 16.83 -14.61 -0.87
N VAL A 94 15.50 -14.53 -0.80
CA VAL A 94 14.75 -15.27 0.22
C VAL A 94 14.84 -16.77 -0.05
N PRO A 95 15.24 -17.60 0.94
CA PRO A 95 15.37 -19.04 0.74
C PRO A 95 14.06 -19.69 0.30
N THR A 96 14.13 -20.65 -0.63
CA THR A 96 12.93 -21.39 -1.09
C THR A 96 12.17 -22.08 0.05
N ARG A 97 12.87 -22.59 1.07
CA ARG A 97 12.23 -23.15 2.26
C ARG A 97 11.33 -22.14 2.99
N THR A 98 11.73 -20.87 3.02
CA THR A 98 10.99 -19.79 3.66
C THR A 98 9.75 -19.44 2.82
N ILE A 99 9.93 -19.31 1.50
CA ILE A 99 8.82 -19.09 0.55
C ILE A 99 7.77 -20.20 0.68
N ASN A 100 8.19 -21.46 0.68
CA ASN A 100 7.28 -22.62 0.82
C ASN A 100 6.56 -22.61 2.17
N SER A 101 7.24 -22.22 3.25
CA SER A 101 6.63 -22.08 4.58
C SER A 101 5.55 -21.00 4.59
N TRP A 102 5.81 -19.84 3.98
CA TRP A 102 4.79 -18.80 3.83
C TRP A 102 3.63 -19.27 2.95
N GLN A 103 3.89 -19.94 1.83
CA GLN A 103 2.83 -20.49 0.98
C GLN A 103 1.91 -21.43 1.77
N ALA A 104 2.49 -22.35 2.56
CA ALA A 104 1.72 -23.26 3.40
C ALA A 104 0.90 -22.54 4.48
N GLN A 105 1.46 -21.49 5.11
CA GLN A 105 0.72 -20.68 6.07
C GLN A 105 -0.41 -19.86 5.43
N LEU A 106 -0.17 -19.32 4.24
CA LEU A 106 -1.15 -18.50 3.52
C LEU A 106 -2.29 -19.34 2.94
N ALA A 107 -2.07 -20.63 2.69
CA ALA A 107 -3.11 -21.54 2.21
C ALA A 107 -4.31 -21.67 3.16
N THR A 108 -4.19 -21.25 4.43
CA THR A 108 -5.29 -21.24 5.40
C THR A 108 -6.13 -19.95 5.33
N PHE A 109 -5.81 -19.02 4.44
CA PHE A 109 -6.47 -17.72 4.28
C PHE A 109 -7.19 -17.64 2.94
N ALA A 110 -8.26 -16.84 2.86
CA ALA A 110 -8.98 -16.64 1.60
C ALA A 110 -8.15 -15.84 0.59
N GLY A 111 -7.29 -14.93 1.05
CA GLY A 111 -6.32 -14.25 0.22
C GLY A 111 -5.25 -13.48 1.00
N PRO A 112 -4.34 -12.80 0.28
CA PRO A 112 -3.27 -11.98 0.85
C PRO A 112 -3.78 -10.93 1.84
N GLU A 113 -4.97 -10.38 1.54
CA GLU A 113 -5.64 -9.36 2.31
C GLU A 113 -6.19 -9.85 3.65
N ASP A 114 -6.42 -11.16 3.82
CA ASP A 114 -7.01 -11.73 5.04
C ASP A 114 -5.95 -12.15 6.08
N VAL A 115 -4.67 -11.94 5.77
CA VAL A 115 -3.56 -12.44 6.59
C VAL A 115 -3.44 -11.70 7.94
N ASN A 116 -4.03 -10.52 8.06
CA ASN A 116 -4.01 -9.72 9.28
C ASN A 116 -5.08 -10.14 10.31
N ASN A 117 -4.73 -11.13 11.15
CA ASN A 117 -5.64 -11.63 12.19
C ASN A 117 -5.41 -11.00 13.58
N SER A 118 -4.27 -10.35 13.83
CA SER A 118 -3.96 -9.70 15.10
C SER A 118 -2.68 -8.87 15.04
N ARG A 119 -2.47 -7.97 16.01
CA ARG A 119 -1.20 -7.22 16.16
C ARG A 119 0.02 -8.13 16.29
N GLN A 120 -0.14 -9.36 16.76
CA GLN A 120 0.95 -10.34 16.88
C GLN A 120 1.21 -11.12 15.58
N THR A 121 0.21 -11.22 14.70
CA THR A 121 0.28 -11.97 13.43
C THR A 121 0.22 -11.09 12.19
N ALA A 122 0.50 -9.79 12.37
CA ALA A 122 0.51 -8.79 11.31
C ALA A 122 1.42 -9.25 10.13
N PRO A 123 1.08 -8.90 8.89
CA PRO A 123 1.83 -9.28 7.68
C PRO A 123 3.34 -9.07 7.79
N SER A 124 3.78 -7.90 8.26
CA SER A 124 5.20 -7.58 8.47
C SER A 124 5.90 -8.54 9.44
N LYS A 125 5.22 -8.95 10.52
CA LYS A 125 5.77 -9.91 11.50
C LYS A 125 5.94 -11.30 10.91
N ARG A 126 5.07 -11.72 10.00
CA ARG A 126 5.21 -13.00 9.29
C ARG A 126 6.43 -13.01 8.37
N LEU A 127 6.65 -11.90 7.67
CA LEU A 127 7.86 -11.71 6.85
C LEU A 127 9.12 -11.72 7.72
N ILE A 128 9.13 -10.99 8.84
CA ILE A 128 10.28 -10.96 9.76
C ILE A 128 10.53 -12.35 10.38
N ALA A 129 9.48 -13.08 10.78
CA ALA A 129 9.63 -14.42 11.36
C ALA A 129 10.23 -15.43 10.38
N GLY A 130 9.83 -15.39 9.10
CA GLY A 130 10.38 -16.28 8.07
C GLY A 130 11.73 -15.82 7.51
N TRP A 131 11.97 -14.49 7.54
CA TRP A 131 13.15 -13.84 7.00
C TRP A 131 13.53 -12.60 7.85
N PRO A 132 14.29 -12.77 8.94
CA PRO A 132 14.57 -11.70 9.91
C PRO A 132 15.22 -10.44 9.33
N ARG A 133 15.98 -10.59 8.22
CA ARG A 133 16.59 -9.46 7.52
C ARG A 133 15.55 -8.45 7.02
N TYR A 134 14.30 -8.86 6.79
CA TYR A 134 13.24 -7.97 6.35
C TYR A 134 13.01 -6.79 7.31
N GLU A 135 13.26 -6.94 8.61
CA GLU A 135 13.03 -5.88 9.60
C GLU A 135 13.81 -4.59 9.28
N HIS A 136 15.08 -4.73 8.94
CA HIS A 136 15.93 -3.59 8.56
C HIS A 136 15.84 -3.24 7.08
N ALA A 137 15.41 -4.19 6.25
CA ALA A 137 15.37 -4.06 4.80
C ALA A 137 14.00 -3.59 4.27
N LYS A 138 12.97 -3.51 5.13
CA LYS A 138 11.57 -3.21 4.78
C LYS A 138 11.41 -1.99 3.85
N PRO A 139 12.01 -0.80 4.12
CA PRO A 139 11.80 0.36 3.25
C PRO A 139 12.28 0.16 1.81
N GLN A 140 13.36 -0.59 1.63
CA GLN A 140 13.95 -0.84 0.33
C GLN A 140 13.31 -2.07 -0.34
N PHE A 141 13.34 -3.21 0.32
CA PHE A 141 12.89 -4.47 -0.27
C PHE A 141 11.37 -4.58 -0.35
N GLY A 142 10.63 -3.93 0.56
CA GLY A 142 9.17 -3.90 0.49
C GLY A 142 8.70 -3.35 -0.86
N VAL A 143 9.29 -2.24 -1.32
CA VAL A 143 8.90 -1.63 -2.61
C VAL A 143 9.46 -2.39 -3.80
N LEU A 144 10.72 -2.85 -3.74
CA LEU A 144 11.31 -3.62 -4.84
C LEU A 144 10.55 -4.93 -5.10
N VAL A 145 10.11 -5.62 -4.04
CA VAL A 145 9.27 -6.81 -4.19
C VAL A 145 7.92 -6.44 -4.79
N ALA A 146 7.24 -5.38 -4.32
CA ALA A 146 5.98 -4.95 -4.93
C ALA A 146 6.11 -4.60 -6.42
N GLU A 147 7.18 -3.92 -6.81
CA GLU A 147 7.47 -3.64 -8.23
C GLU A 147 7.70 -4.92 -9.03
N ARG A 148 8.38 -5.91 -8.43
CA ARG A 148 8.63 -7.21 -9.05
C ARG A 148 7.34 -8.01 -9.25
N ILE A 149 6.44 -7.98 -8.26
CA ILE A 149 5.10 -8.58 -8.35
C ILE A 149 4.28 -7.88 -9.45
N GLY A 150 4.35 -6.55 -9.47
CA GLY A 150 3.63 -5.69 -10.40
C GLY A 150 2.20 -5.39 -9.94
N LEU A 151 1.75 -4.18 -10.27
CA LEU A 151 0.41 -3.70 -9.93
C LEU A 151 -0.73 -4.60 -10.48
N PRO A 152 -0.66 -5.16 -11.70
CA PRO A 152 -1.71 -6.06 -12.20
C PRO A 152 -1.92 -7.30 -11.33
N THR A 153 -0.83 -7.95 -10.91
CA THR A 153 -0.86 -9.14 -10.05
C THR A 153 -1.42 -8.81 -8.66
N ILE A 154 -0.96 -7.70 -8.07
CA ILE A 154 -1.47 -7.22 -6.78
C ILE A 154 -2.98 -7.01 -6.87
N ARG A 155 -3.47 -6.31 -7.89
CA ARG A 155 -4.90 -6.04 -8.08
C ARG A 155 -5.72 -7.32 -8.30
N ALA A 156 -5.20 -8.27 -9.06
CA ALA A 156 -5.90 -9.54 -9.30
C ALA A 156 -6.05 -10.39 -8.03
N LYS A 157 -5.11 -10.26 -7.08
CA LYS A 157 -5.07 -11.08 -5.85
C LYS A 157 -5.59 -10.35 -4.61
N CYS A 158 -5.74 -9.04 -4.65
CA CYS A 158 -6.17 -8.19 -3.55
C CYS A 158 -7.43 -7.41 -3.95
N PRO A 159 -8.64 -8.00 -3.80
CA PRO A 159 -9.89 -7.37 -4.23
C PRO A 159 -10.16 -6.01 -3.57
N ARG A 160 -9.89 -5.85 -2.27
CA ARG A 160 -10.16 -4.58 -1.57
C ARG A 160 -9.24 -3.48 -2.08
N PHE A 161 -7.96 -3.80 -2.32
CA PHE A 161 -7.02 -2.90 -2.97
C PHE A 161 -7.43 -2.58 -4.42
N ASN A 162 -7.89 -3.57 -5.19
CA ASN A 162 -8.37 -3.36 -6.55
C ASN A 162 -9.58 -2.42 -6.60
N ASP A 163 -10.55 -2.63 -5.71
CA ASP A 163 -11.75 -1.78 -5.63
C ASP A 163 -11.36 -0.34 -5.28
N TRP A 164 -10.39 -0.16 -4.38
CA TRP A 164 -9.86 1.15 -4.04
C TRP A 164 -9.20 1.84 -5.24
N ILE A 165 -8.32 1.15 -5.97
CA ILE A 165 -7.72 1.73 -7.20
C ILE A 165 -8.81 2.03 -8.24
N SER A 166 -9.77 1.13 -8.43
CA SER A 166 -10.85 1.31 -9.42
C SER A 166 -11.70 2.55 -9.13
N ARG A 167 -11.92 2.87 -7.85
CA ARG A 167 -12.58 4.12 -7.44
C ARG A 167 -11.74 5.35 -7.75
N LEU A 168 -10.41 5.27 -7.59
CA LEU A 168 -9.51 6.36 -7.94
C LEU A 168 -9.43 6.57 -9.44
N GLU A 169 -9.41 5.49 -10.23
CA GLU A 169 -9.40 5.54 -11.70
C GLU A 169 -10.65 6.23 -12.29
N ALA A 170 -11.74 6.29 -11.52
CA ALA A 170 -13.03 6.83 -11.94
C ALA A 170 -13.30 8.28 -11.49
N LEU A 171 -12.32 8.96 -10.87
CA LEU A 171 -12.41 10.36 -10.44
C LEU A 171 -12.06 11.36 -11.55
#